data_AF-A0A2K3KFU5-F1
#
_entry.id   AF-A0A2K3KFU5-F1
#
_cell.length_a   1.000
_cell.length_b   1.000
_cell.length_c   1.000
_cell.angle_alpha   90.00
_cell.angle_beta   90.00
_cell.angle_gamma   90.00
#
_symmetry.space_group_name_H-M   'P 1'
#
loop_
_entity.id
_entity.type
_entity.pdbx_description
1 polymer ?
#
loop_
_entity_poly.entity_id
_entity_poly.type
_entity_poly.pdbx_seq_one_letter_code
_entity_poly.pdbx_strand_id
1 'polypeptide(L)'
;MVTAGANQAFVNLVLTLCDAGDSVVMFAPYYFNAYMSFQMTGITDIQVGPSNPETLHPDADWLEKVLSESKPVPKLVTVVNPGNPTGTYIPDSLLK
;
A
#
# COMPACT_ATOMS: atom_id res chain seq x y z
N MET A 1 -1.25 15.37 -13.98
CA MET A 1 0.10 14.98 -14.43
C MET A 1 -0.04 13.79 -15.36
N VAL A 2 0.57 13.82 -16.54
CA VAL A 2 0.59 12.67 -17.45
C VAL A 2 1.92 11.93 -17.26
N THR A 3 1.88 10.61 -17.21
CA THR A 3 3.05 9.73 -17.07
C THR A 3 2.98 8.61 -18.12
N ALA A 4 4.09 7.90 -18.35
CA ALA A 4 4.14 6.66 -19.11
C ALA A 4 3.52 5.50 -18.32
N GLY A 5 2.22 5.61 -18.05
CA GLY A 5 1.43 4.61 -17.33
C GLY A 5 1.45 4.76 -15.81
N ALA A 6 0.61 3.95 -15.15
CA ALA A 6 0.38 4.00 -13.70
C ALA A 6 1.61 3.57 -12.88
N ASN A 7 2.45 2.67 -13.42
CA ASN A 7 3.68 2.26 -12.72
C ASN A 7 4.64 3.45 -12.55
N GLN A 8 4.85 4.26 -13.61
CA GLN A 8 5.66 5.48 -13.47
C GLN A 8 4.99 6.49 -12.53
N ALA A 9 3.66 6.63 -12.58
CA ALA A 9 2.94 7.50 -11.65
C ALA A 9 3.16 7.09 -10.19
N PHE A 10 3.11 5.79 -9.90
CA PHE A 10 3.35 5.26 -8.56
C PHE A 10 4.79 5.53 -8.09
N VAL A 11 5.79 5.26 -8.94
CA VAL A 11 7.20 5.59 -8.62
C VAL A 11 7.38 7.08 -8.33
N ASN A 12 6.73 7.96 -9.11
CA ASN A 12 6.78 9.40 -8.86
C ASN A 12 6.20 9.76 -7.48
N LEU A 13 5.09 9.12 -7.05
CA LEU A 13 4.51 9.34 -5.72
C LEU A 13 5.49 8.90 -4.62
N VAL A 14 6.09 7.72 -4.76
CA VAL A 14 7.05 7.20 -3.78
C VAL A 14 8.25 8.14 -3.64
N LEU A 15 8.86 8.56 -4.76
CA LEU A 15 9.98 9.51 -4.76
C LEU A 15 9.62 10.91 -4.24
N THR A 16 8.35 11.28 -4.24
CA THR A 16 7.89 12.60 -3.77
C THR A 16 7.54 12.59 -2.28
N LEU A 17 7.04 11.47 -1.76
CA LEU A 17 6.46 11.37 -0.41
C LEU A 17 7.33 10.63 0.60
N CYS A 18 8.30 9.84 0.14
CA CYS A 18 9.12 8.97 0.96
C CYS A 18 10.61 9.20 0.71
N ASP A 19 11.39 9.17 1.77
CA ASP A 19 12.84 9.06 1.74
C ASP A 19 13.29 7.59 1.94
N ALA A 20 14.54 7.29 1.60
CA ALA A 20 15.11 5.98 1.88
C ALA A 20 15.09 5.69 3.40
N GLY A 21 14.63 4.50 3.77
CA GLY A 21 14.47 4.10 5.18
C GLY A 21 13.14 4.53 5.84
N ASP A 22 12.29 5.32 5.17
CA ASP A 22 10.91 5.49 5.61
C ASP A 22 10.15 4.15 5.57
N SER A 23 9.08 4.06 6.36
CA SER A 23 8.18 2.91 6.37
C SER A 23 6.90 3.18 5.58
N VAL A 24 6.36 2.13 4.95
CA VAL A 24 5.14 2.17 4.15
C VAL A 24 4.28 0.95 4.41
N VAL A 25 2.99 1.03 4.06
CA VAL A 25 2.01 -0.05 4.28
C VAL A 25 1.39 -0.51 2.96
N MET A 26 1.16 -1.81 2.85
CA MET A 26 0.35 -2.44 1.81
C MET A 26 -0.36 -3.69 2.36
N PHE A 27 -1.25 -4.32 1.58
CA PHE A 27 -2.05 -5.46 2.04
C PHE A 27 -1.87 -6.68 1.13
N ALA A 28 -1.71 -7.87 1.71
CA ALA A 28 -1.63 -9.12 0.95
C ALA A 28 -3.02 -9.68 0.61
N PRO A 29 -3.21 -10.27 -0.60
CA PRO A 29 -2.24 -10.33 -1.70
C PRO A 29 -2.22 -9.01 -2.50
N TYR A 30 -1.04 -8.60 -2.99
CA TYR A 30 -0.80 -7.31 -3.64
C TYR A 30 -0.22 -7.44 -5.05
N TYR A 31 -0.39 -6.39 -5.86
CA TYR A 31 0.30 -6.24 -7.13
C TYR A 31 1.79 -6.00 -6.88
N PHE A 32 2.61 -6.95 -7.32
CA PHE A 32 4.05 -7.01 -7.02
C PHE A 32 4.83 -5.74 -7.39
N ASN A 33 4.40 -4.97 -8.40
CA ASN A 33 5.13 -3.80 -8.86
C ASN A 33 5.16 -2.67 -7.82
N ALA A 34 4.12 -2.54 -6.98
CA ALA A 34 4.13 -1.57 -5.88
C ALA A 34 5.24 -1.90 -4.87
N TYR A 35 5.37 -3.19 -4.51
CA TYR A 35 6.42 -3.67 -3.61
C TYR A 35 7.82 -3.43 -4.21
N MET A 36 8.00 -3.79 -5.49
CA MET A 36 9.26 -3.55 -6.20
C MET A 36 9.61 -2.06 -6.26
N SER A 37 8.62 -1.19 -6.48
CA SER A 37 8.85 0.27 -6.56
C SER A 37 9.42 0.82 -5.25
N PHE A 38 8.87 0.41 -4.10
CA PHE A 38 9.40 0.78 -2.79
C PHE A 38 10.86 0.34 -2.61
N GLN A 39 11.15 -0.93 -2.91
CA GLN A 39 12.51 -1.46 -2.77
C GLN A 39 13.50 -0.73 -3.67
N MET A 40 13.12 -0.46 -4.93
CA MET A 40 13.97 0.23 -5.90
C MET A 40 14.30 1.66 -5.49
N THR A 41 13.45 2.31 -4.68
CA THR A 41 13.64 3.67 -4.18
C THR A 41 14.22 3.72 -2.76
N GLY A 42 14.69 2.58 -2.22
CA GLY A 42 15.34 2.52 -0.91
C GLY A 42 14.40 2.41 0.30
N ILE A 43 13.11 2.16 0.07
CA ILE A 43 12.14 1.83 1.13
C ILE A 43 12.22 0.32 1.38
N THR A 44 12.82 -0.05 2.51
CA THR A 44 12.98 -1.46 2.91
C THR A 44 12.04 -1.88 4.03
N ASP A 45 11.47 -0.93 4.78
CA ASP A 45 10.46 -1.21 5.80
C ASP A 45 9.05 -1.15 5.19
N ILE A 46 8.63 -2.29 4.62
CA ILE A 46 7.33 -2.44 3.96
C ILE A 46 6.45 -3.32 4.84
N GLN A 47 5.50 -2.72 5.54
CA GLN A 47 4.57 -3.42 6.40
C GLN A 47 3.43 -3.99 5.56
N VAL A 48 3.36 -5.33 5.48
CA VAL A 48 2.34 -6.04 4.71
C VAL A 48 1.24 -6.53 5.65
N GLY A 49 0.08 -5.87 5.57
CA GLY A 49 -1.11 -6.21 6.32
C GLY A 49 -1.87 -7.42 5.79
N PRO A 50 -2.65 -8.09 6.66
CA PRO A 50 -3.52 -9.17 6.23
C PRO A 50 -4.74 -8.62 5.48
N SER A 51 -5.36 -9.51 4.72
CA SER A 51 -6.73 -9.31 4.21
C SER A 51 -7.64 -10.39 4.78
N ASN A 52 -8.94 -10.09 4.84
CA ASN A 52 -9.95 -11.06 5.21
C ASN A 52 -9.92 -12.25 4.22
N PRO A 53 -9.89 -13.51 4.68
CA PRO A 53 -9.63 -14.67 3.83
C PRO A 53 -10.78 -15.02 2.87
N GLU A 54 -12.00 -14.56 3.13
CA GLU A 54 -13.17 -14.83 2.29
C GLU A 54 -13.42 -13.71 1.29
N THR A 55 -13.33 -12.46 1.75
CA THR A 55 -13.63 -11.27 0.95
C THR A 55 -12.40 -10.69 0.27
N LEU A 56 -11.21 -11.06 0.72
CA LEU A 56 -9.92 -10.49 0.30
C LEU A 56 -9.84 -8.97 0.46
N HIS A 57 -10.62 -8.41 1.39
CA HIS A 57 -10.56 -7.00 1.75
C HIS A 57 -9.45 -6.73 2.76
N PRO A 58 -8.78 -5.56 2.68
CA PRO A 58 -7.75 -5.20 3.66
C PRO A 58 -8.33 -5.12 5.08
N ASP A 59 -7.53 -5.52 6.06
CA ASP A 59 -7.89 -5.42 7.48
C ASP A 59 -7.68 -3.98 7.99
N ALA A 60 -8.78 -3.24 8.16
CA ALA A 60 -8.76 -1.85 8.62
C ALA A 60 -8.40 -1.72 10.11
N ASP A 61 -8.81 -2.66 10.95
CA ASP A 61 -8.49 -2.64 12.39
C ASP A 61 -6.99 -2.86 12.59
N TRP A 62 -6.39 -3.76 11.79
CA TRP A 62 -4.94 -3.94 11.75
C TRP A 62 -4.23 -2.65 11.30
N LEU A 63 -4.75 -1.96 10.29
CA LEU A 63 -4.18 -0.70 9.83
C LEU A 63 -4.23 0.37 10.91
N GLU A 64 -5.37 0.54 11.59
CA GLU A 64 -5.53 1.51 12.68
C GLU A 64 -4.51 1.26 13.79
N LYS A 65 -4.31 -0.01 14.18
CA LYS A 65 -3.29 -0.39 15.14
C LYS A 65 -1.88 -0.04 14.66
N VAL A 66 -1.54 -0.37 13.42
CA VAL A 66 -0.24 -0.04 12.83
C VAL A 66 0.03 1.46 12.84
N LEU A 67 -0.94 2.28 12.42
CA LEU A 67 -0.80 3.73 12.35
C LEU A 67 -0.70 4.39 13.74
N SER A 68 -1.39 3.84 14.75
CA SER A 68 -1.33 4.34 16.11
C SER A 68 -0.02 3.97 16.82
N GLU A 69 0.45 2.73 16.66
CA GLU A 69 1.60 2.18 17.39
C GLU A 69 2.95 2.45 16.71
N SER A 70 3.02 2.51 15.37
CA SER A 70 4.28 2.72 14.65
C SER A 70 4.81 4.14 14.84
N LYS A 71 6.11 4.24 15.15
CA LYS A 71 6.86 5.50 15.28
C LYS A 71 8.23 5.37 14.58
N PRO A 72 8.52 6.17 13.54
CA PRO A 72 7.61 7.14 12.89
C PRO A 72 6.39 6.46 12.26
N VAL A 73 5.32 7.23 12.06
CA VAL A 73 4.11 6.74 11.37
C VAL A 73 4.48 6.46 9.91
N PRO A 74 4.05 5.33 9.32
CA PRO A 74 4.29 5.03 7.92
C PRO A 74 3.87 6.19 7.01
N LYS A 75 4.71 6.52 6.03
CA LYS A 75 4.52 7.69 5.15
C LYS A 75 3.41 7.51 4.14
N LEU A 76 3.14 6.25 3.78
CA LEU A 76 2.23 5.93 2.68
C LEU A 76 1.54 4.60 2.94
N VAL A 77 0.25 4.54 2.63
CA VAL A 77 -0.57 3.32 2.62
C VAL A 77 -1.04 3.08 1.19
N THR A 78 -0.77 1.89 0.64
CA THR A 78 -1.17 1.51 -0.72
C THR A 78 -2.39 0.60 -0.70
N VAL A 79 -3.44 1.01 -1.41
CA VAL A 79 -4.66 0.21 -1.64
C VAL A 79 -4.95 0.21 -3.13
N VAL A 80 -5.32 -0.95 -3.67
CA VAL A 80 -5.70 -1.13 -5.09
C VAL A 80 -7.15 -1.58 -5.15
N ASN A 81 -7.99 -0.84 -5.87
CA ASN A 81 -9.41 -1.12 -6.00
C ASN A 81 -9.90 -0.83 -7.44
N PRO A 82 -10.45 -1.80 -8.18
CA PRO A 82 -10.54 -3.23 -7.85
C PRO A 82 -9.16 -3.86 -7.64
N GLY A 83 -9.06 -4.80 -6.70
CA GLY A 83 -7.81 -5.38 -6.25
C GLY A 83 -7.10 -6.21 -7.32
N ASN A 84 -5.78 -6.24 -7.26
CA ASN A 84 -4.90 -7.09 -8.06
C ASN A 84 -3.91 -7.77 -7.11
N PRO A 85 -3.90 -9.11 -7.01
CA PRO A 85 -4.48 -10.09 -7.94
C PRO A 85 -5.92 -10.53 -7.63
N THR A 86 -6.54 -9.97 -6.58
CA THR A 86 -7.80 -10.51 -6.02
C THR A 86 -9.01 -10.38 -6.94
N GLY A 87 -9.04 -9.34 -7.79
CA GLY A 87 -10.23 -8.97 -8.56
C GLY A 87 -11.40 -8.45 -7.71
N THR A 88 -11.22 -8.32 -6.39
CA THR A 88 -12.29 -7.93 -5.46
C THR A 88 -12.44 -6.41 -5.40
N TYR A 89 -13.68 -5.96 -5.19
CA TYR A 89 -13.97 -4.54 -4.99
C TYR A 89 -14.15 -4.25 -3.51
N ILE A 90 -13.45 -3.24 -3.00
CA ILE A 90 -13.57 -2.82 -1.60
C ILE A 90 -14.87 -2.02 -1.44
N PRO A 91 -15.80 -2.46 -0.56
CA PRO A 91 -17.08 -1.78 -0.37
C PRO A 91 -16.89 -0.38 0.20
N ASP A 92 -17.81 0.53 -0.16
CA ASP A 92 -17.78 1.93 0.28
C ASP A 92 -17.77 2.09 1.81
N SER A 93 -18.45 1.18 2.52
CA SER A 93 -18.47 1.15 3.98
C SER A 93 -17.11 0.85 4.63
N LEU A 94 -16.17 0.27 3.89
CA LEU A 94 -14.81 -0.01 4.36
C LEU A 94 -13.80 1.05 3.87
N LEU A 95 -14.16 1.86 2.86
CA LEU A 95 -13.30 2.92 2.32
C LEU A 95 -13.47 4.27 3.03
N LYS A 96 -14.60 4.47 3.73
CA LYS A 96 -14.96 5.70 4.43
C LYS A 96 -14.67 5.60 5.92
#